data_AF-A0A350XSU4-F1
#
_entry.id   AF-A0A350XSU4-F1
#
_cell.length_a   1.000
_cell.length_b   1.000
_cell.length_c   1.000
_cell.angle_alpha   90.00
_cell.angle_beta   90.00
_cell.angle_gamma   90.00
#
_symmetry.space_group_name_H-M   'P 1'
#
loop_
_entity.id
_entity.type
_entity.pdbx_description
1 polymer ?
#
loop_
_entity_poly.entity_id
_entity_poly.type
_entity_poly.pdbx_seq_one_letter_code
_entity_poly.pdbx_strand_id
1 'polypeptide(L)'
;AYLDRLEPGGILSVMRWLQTPPSEEVRLVALAAAAARRVGADPGSSIVALRGYSTVLVMIKPDGFDAAELAAISGFGESRRFDLMAAPGLLPASANRFNVLPRDDYYSIAAALLRGDDPGYPAFDISPPTDDRPFFGDYFTWSQTRALLDSMGHAWRPFGGAGILVLVAMLVLAVVAAAVLVLLPLAVAGLRARRGVASGIRVWTVAYFGLLGFGFLFVEIPLVQSYILFVGEPTVALAVVLFGLLLASGAGSLLSPRLHWRGAATVLVGLAAATPWILGGATTAILGMTAAARIAVGVIVLVPLGLLMGVMFPRGIAHLERVAPEMIPWAWAVNGTVSVVTAVVAVLVALSGGFRLVLMLGAGCYALCIPLARPGRREFSPE
;
A
#
# COMPACT_ATOMS: atom_id res chain seq x y z
N ALA A 1 6.05 -12.18 -15.17
CA ALA A 1 5.86 -13.10 -14.03
C ALA A 1 4.76 -14.13 -14.24
N TYR A 2 3.55 -13.77 -14.72
CA TYR A 2 2.52 -14.76 -15.11
C TYR A 2 2.52 -15.08 -16.60
N LEU A 3 2.56 -14.05 -17.46
CA LEU A 3 2.61 -14.25 -18.90
C LEU A 3 3.88 -15.02 -19.33
N ASP A 4 5.02 -14.76 -18.69
CA ASP A 4 6.28 -15.51 -18.92
C ASP A 4 6.22 -17.00 -18.53
N ARG A 5 5.15 -17.44 -17.86
CA ARG A 5 4.92 -18.84 -17.46
C ARG A 5 3.93 -19.55 -18.38
N LEU A 6 3.37 -18.85 -19.36
CA LEU A 6 2.54 -19.47 -20.38
C LEU A 6 3.43 -20.28 -21.32
N GLU A 7 2.98 -21.49 -21.64
CA GLU A 7 3.52 -22.23 -22.78
C GLU A 7 3.12 -21.51 -24.09
N PRO A 8 3.84 -21.74 -25.22
CA PRO A 8 3.45 -21.20 -26.51
C PRO A 8 1.97 -21.49 -26.83
N GLY A 9 1.21 -20.46 -27.19
CA GLY A 9 -0.23 -20.56 -27.42
C GLY A 9 -1.10 -20.59 -26.15
N GLY A 10 -0.51 -20.54 -24.95
CA GLY A 10 -1.23 -20.49 -23.68
C GLY A 10 -2.04 -19.21 -23.50
N ILE A 11 -3.20 -19.33 -22.83
CA ILE A 11 -4.13 -18.21 -22.60
C ILE A 11 -4.28 -17.98 -21.10
N LEU A 12 -3.98 -16.77 -20.65
CA LEU A 12 -4.37 -16.31 -19.32
C LEU A 12 -5.80 -15.76 -19.38
N SER A 13 -6.71 -16.35 -18.59
CA SER A 13 -8.11 -15.93 -18.51
C SER A 13 -8.42 -15.38 -17.13
N VAL A 14 -8.99 -14.18 -17.07
CA VAL A 14 -9.38 -13.51 -15.82
C VAL A 14 -10.79 -12.98 -15.96
N MET A 15 -11.64 -13.27 -14.97
CA MET A 15 -13.02 -12.82 -14.92
C MET A 15 -13.24 -11.82 -13.77
N ARG A 16 -14.00 -10.75 -14.02
CA ARG A 16 -14.43 -9.77 -13.02
C ARG A 16 -15.91 -9.46 -13.14
N TRP A 17 -16.47 -8.82 -12.11
CA TRP A 17 -17.87 -8.37 -12.11
C TRP A 17 -18.00 -7.14 -13.02
N LEU A 18 -19.04 -7.12 -13.84
CA LEU A 18 -19.38 -5.96 -14.66
C LEU A 18 -20.00 -4.89 -13.75
N GLN A 19 -19.43 -3.69 -13.75
CA GLN A 19 -19.96 -2.55 -13.00
C GLN A 19 -20.46 -1.46 -13.93
N THR A 20 -21.54 -0.78 -13.56
CA THR A 20 -22.04 0.41 -14.27
C THR A 20 -22.09 1.59 -13.31
N PRO A 21 -21.32 2.67 -13.54
CA PRO A 21 -20.45 2.90 -14.70
C PRO A 21 -19.15 2.06 -14.66
N PRO A 22 -18.43 1.88 -15.79
CA PRO A 22 -17.28 0.99 -15.88
C PRO A 22 -16.20 1.25 -14.82
N SER A 23 -15.68 0.22 -14.14
CA SER A 23 -14.66 0.36 -13.08
C SER A 23 -13.61 -0.76 -13.08
N GLU A 24 -13.84 -1.85 -12.34
CA GLU A 24 -12.84 -2.91 -12.16
C GLU A 24 -12.58 -3.72 -13.44
N GLU A 25 -13.57 -3.90 -14.29
CA GLU A 25 -13.43 -4.65 -15.53
C GLU A 25 -12.63 -3.91 -16.60
N VAL A 26 -12.81 -2.59 -16.75
CA VAL A 26 -11.95 -1.77 -17.62
C VAL A 26 -10.54 -1.63 -17.04
N ARG A 27 -10.39 -1.58 -15.71
CA ARG A 27 -9.08 -1.61 -15.04
C ARG A 27 -8.34 -2.93 -15.29
N LEU A 28 -9.06 -4.05 -15.37
CA LEU A 28 -8.48 -5.33 -15.77
C LEU A 28 -7.95 -5.28 -17.21
N VAL A 29 -8.67 -4.65 -18.14
CA VAL A 29 -8.18 -4.43 -19.52
C VAL A 29 -6.92 -3.56 -19.53
N ALA A 30 -6.88 -2.49 -18.73
CA ALA A 30 -5.68 -1.65 -18.59
C ALA A 30 -4.47 -2.46 -18.06
N LEU A 31 -4.70 -3.30 -17.05
CA LEU A 31 -3.67 -4.19 -16.50
C LEU A 31 -3.20 -5.22 -17.52
N ALA A 32 -4.13 -5.83 -18.27
CA ALA A 32 -3.83 -6.78 -19.33
C ALA A 32 -2.98 -6.13 -20.44
N ALA A 33 -3.36 -4.94 -20.89
CA ALA A 33 -2.62 -4.18 -21.91
C ALA A 33 -1.21 -3.80 -21.43
N ALA A 34 -1.08 -3.33 -20.19
CA ALA A 34 0.21 -3.02 -19.59
C ALA A 34 1.10 -4.27 -19.45
N ALA A 35 0.52 -5.41 -19.07
CA ALA A 35 1.24 -6.68 -18.96
C ALA A 35 1.69 -7.21 -20.34
N ALA A 36 0.85 -7.15 -21.36
CA ALA A 36 1.17 -7.54 -22.73
C ALA A 36 2.34 -6.71 -23.29
N ARG A 37 2.29 -5.37 -23.13
CA ARG A 37 3.39 -4.48 -23.54
C ARG A 37 4.70 -4.80 -22.84
N ARG A 38 4.67 -5.15 -21.55
CA ARG A 38 5.89 -5.49 -20.78
C ARG A 38 6.59 -6.74 -21.30
N VAL A 39 5.85 -7.68 -21.90
CA VAL A 39 6.42 -8.89 -22.54
C VAL A 39 6.67 -8.69 -24.04
N GLY A 40 6.49 -7.48 -24.57
CA GLY A 40 6.72 -7.15 -25.98
C GLY A 40 5.57 -7.52 -26.92
N ALA A 41 4.42 -7.95 -26.39
CA ALA A 41 3.24 -8.27 -27.20
C ALA A 41 2.42 -7.00 -27.50
N ASP A 42 1.76 -6.99 -28.66
CA ASP A 42 0.80 -5.95 -29.04
C ASP A 42 -0.56 -6.20 -28.36
N PRO A 43 -1.06 -5.32 -27.48
CA PRO A 43 -2.36 -5.50 -26.83
C PRO A 43 -3.53 -5.65 -27.82
N GLY A 44 -3.46 -5.01 -28.99
CA GLY A 44 -4.54 -5.04 -29.98
C GLY A 44 -4.75 -6.41 -30.62
N SER A 45 -3.70 -7.22 -30.72
CA SER A 45 -3.72 -8.58 -31.26
C SER A 45 -3.77 -9.68 -30.19
N SER A 46 -3.31 -9.38 -28.97
CA SER A 46 -3.12 -10.34 -27.87
C SER A 46 -4.23 -10.37 -26.82
N ILE A 47 -5.23 -9.48 -26.91
CA ILE A 47 -6.29 -9.37 -25.90
C ILE A 47 -7.68 -9.50 -26.54
N VAL A 48 -8.50 -10.34 -25.92
CA VAL A 48 -9.93 -10.47 -26.22
C VAL A 48 -10.72 -10.35 -24.92
N ALA A 49 -11.76 -9.51 -24.90
CA ALA A 49 -12.64 -9.31 -23.76
C ALA A 49 -14.10 -9.52 -24.14
N LEU A 50 -14.79 -10.37 -23.38
CA LEU A 50 -16.22 -10.69 -23.51
C LEU A 50 -17.00 -10.08 -22.35
N ARG A 51 -18.06 -9.35 -22.66
CA ARG A 51 -18.99 -8.75 -21.70
C ARG A 51 -20.30 -9.54 -21.69
N GLY A 52 -20.59 -10.18 -20.56
CA GLY A 52 -21.89 -10.76 -20.27
C GLY A 52 -22.84 -9.78 -19.57
N TYR A 53 -23.86 -10.32 -18.90
CA TYR A 53 -24.83 -9.50 -18.15
C TYR A 53 -24.27 -8.97 -16.82
N SER A 54 -23.43 -9.75 -16.14
CA SER A 54 -22.91 -9.43 -14.80
C SER A 54 -21.39 -9.59 -14.68
N THR A 55 -20.72 -10.04 -15.73
CA THR A 55 -19.28 -10.32 -15.72
C THR A 55 -18.60 -9.91 -17.01
N VAL A 56 -17.29 -9.68 -16.91
CA VAL A 56 -16.39 -9.54 -18.05
C VAL A 56 -15.30 -10.59 -17.93
N LEU A 57 -15.07 -11.31 -19.03
CA LEU A 57 -13.94 -12.23 -19.19
C LEU A 57 -12.89 -11.57 -20.07
N VAL A 58 -11.68 -11.40 -19.56
CA VAL A 58 -10.52 -10.90 -20.31
C VAL A 58 -9.55 -12.06 -20.52
N MET A 59 -9.20 -12.29 -21.78
CA MET A 59 -8.27 -13.32 -22.22
C MET A 59 -7.03 -12.65 -22.81
N ILE A 60 -5.85 -13.14 -22.42
CA ILE A 60 -4.55 -12.63 -22.85
C ILE A 60 -3.77 -13.79 -23.43
N LYS A 61 -3.39 -13.66 -24.71
CA LYS A 61 -2.54 -14.60 -25.44
C LYS A 61 -1.40 -13.82 -26.09
N PRO A 62 -0.19 -13.80 -25.50
CA PRO A 62 0.91 -12.96 -25.99
C PRO A 62 1.27 -13.15 -27.47
N ASP A 63 1.13 -14.39 -27.95
CA ASP A 63 1.41 -14.76 -29.36
C ASP A 63 0.30 -14.32 -30.34
N GLY A 64 -0.78 -13.73 -29.84
CA GLY A 64 -1.96 -13.31 -30.63
C GLY A 64 -3.00 -14.41 -30.82
N PHE A 65 -4.23 -14.00 -31.12
CA PHE A 65 -5.34 -14.90 -31.44
C PHE A 65 -5.45 -15.13 -32.94
N ASP A 66 -5.60 -16.40 -33.35
CA ASP A 66 -5.83 -16.74 -34.76
C ASP A 66 -7.30 -16.63 -35.17
N ALA A 67 -7.57 -16.73 -36.47
CA ALA A 67 -8.93 -16.57 -37.01
C ALA A 67 -9.91 -17.66 -36.52
N ALA A 68 -9.45 -18.89 -36.29
CA ALA A 68 -10.29 -19.98 -35.81
C ALA A 68 -10.65 -19.77 -34.32
N GLU A 69 -9.70 -19.32 -33.51
CA GLU A 69 -9.90 -18.94 -32.12
C GLU A 69 -10.86 -17.75 -32.00
N LEU A 70 -10.66 -16.69 -32.79
CA LEU A 70 -11.55 -15.53 -32.81
C LEU A 70 -12.97 -15.92 -33.23
N ALA A 71 -13.12 -16.82 -34.21
CA ALA A 71 -14.42 -17.35 -34.62
C ALA A 71 -15.07 -18.19 -33.51
N ALA A 72 -14.31 -19.03 -32.81
CA ALA A 72 -14.80 -19.83 -31.69
C ALA A 72 -15.26 -18.95 -30.51
N ILE A 73 -14.47 -17.92 -30.17
CA ILE A 73 -14.79 -16.95 -29.12
C ILE A 73 -16.05 -16.15 -29.49
N SER A 74 -16.13 -15.70 -30.74
CA SER A 74 -17.29 -14.96 -31.24
C SER A 74 -18.54 -15.82 -31.23
N GLY A 75 -18.46 -17.07 -31.70
CA GLY A 75 -19.56 -18.03 -31.68
C GLY A 75 -20.03 -18.37 -30.27
N PHE A 76 -19.09 -18.51 -29.31
CA PHE A 76 -19.44 -18.64 -27.89
C PHE A 76 -20.21 -17.40 -27.39
N GLY A 77 -19.70 -16.20 -27.71
CA GLY A 77 -20.36 -14.94 -27.36
C GLY A 77 -21.78 -14.85 -27.91
N GLU A 78 -21.98 -15.18 -29.19
CA GLU A 78 -23.31 -15.19 -29.81
C GLU A 78 -24.26 -16.19 -29.18
N SER A 79 -23.80 -17.42 -28.91
CA SER A 79 -24.62 -18.47 -28.29
C SER A 79 -25.11 -18.11 -26.88
N ARG A 80 -24.33 -17.27 -26.17
CA ARG A 80 -24.61 -16.79 -24.81
C ARG A 80 -25.13 -15.36 -24.75
N ARG A 81 -25.30 -14.70 -25.90
CA ARG A 81 -25.72 -13.29 -25.99
C ARG A 81 -24.75 -12.35 -25.25
N PHE A 82 -23.46 -12.65 -25.29
CA PHE A 82 -22.38 -11.81 -24.77
C PHE A 82 -21.85 -10.90 -25.88
N ASP A 83 -21.53 -9.67 -25.51
CA ASP A 83 -20.92 -8.70 -26.42
C ASP A 83 -19.40 -8.77 -26.34
N LEU A 84 -18.71 -8.46 -27.44
CA LEU A 84 -17.26 -8.26 -27.42
C LEU A 84 -16.96 -6.84 -26.97
N MET A 85 -16.15 -6.70 -25.93
CA MET A 85 -15.65 -5.43 -25.42
C MET A 85 -14.29 -5.08 -26.07
N ALA A 86 -13.48 -6.09 -26.36
CA ALA A 86 -12.22 -5.96 -27.07
C ALA A 86 -11.97 -7.23 -27.90
N ALA A 87 -11.53 -7.07 -29.14
CA ALA A 87 -10.96 -8.16 -29.95
C ALA A 87 -10.17 -7.55 -31.12
N PRO A 88 -9.19 -8.29 -31.68
CA PRO A 88 -8.52 -7.89 -32.91
C PRO A 88 -9.53 -7.63 -34.03
N GLY A 89 -9.52 -6.42 -34.61
CA GLY A 89 -10.42 -6.04 -35.70
C GLY A 89 -11.88 -5.77 -35.30
N LEU A 90 -12.19 -5.64 -34.01
CA LEU A 90 -13.55 -5.38 -33.53
C LEU A 90 -14.09 -4.01 -34.01
N LEU A 91 -15.17 -4.06 -34.78
CA LEU A 91 -15.91 -2.87 -35.22
C LEU A 91 -16.85 -2.36 -34.11
N PRO A 92 -16.99 -1.03 -33.93
CA PRO A 92 -17.87 -0.46 -32.91
C PRO A 92 -19.32 -0.94 -32.98
N ALA A 93 -19.84 -1.14 -34.20
CA ALA A 93 -21.20 -1.61 -34.43
C ALA A 93 -21.47 -3.04 -33.89
N SER A 94 -20.41 -3.82 -33.66
CA SER A 94 -20.48 -5.20 -33.18
C SER A 94 -20.31 -5.33 -31.66
N ALA A 95 -19.93 -4.25 -30.96
CA ALA A 95 -19.58 -4.27 -29.54
C ALA A 95 -20.76 -4.08 -28.57
N ASN A 96 -21.92 -3.63 -29.06
CA ASN A 96 -23.09 -3.30 -28.25
C ASN A 96 -24.40 -3.86 -28.87
N ARG A 97 -24.45 -5.16 -29.12
CA ARG A 97 -25.50 -5.82 -29.91
C ARG A 97 -26.55 -6.50 -29.04
N PHE A 98 -26.14 -7.17 -27.97
CA PHE A 98 -27.01 -8.00 -27.15
C PHE A 98 -27.41 -7.31 -25.84
N ASN A 99 -26.44 -6.72 -25.14
CA ASN A 99 -26.66 -5.97 -23.90
C ASN A 99 -26.57 -4.48 -24.22
N VAL A 100 -27.57 -3.98 -24.95
CA VAL A 100 -27.53 -2.64 -25.55
C VAL A 100 -27.53 -1.55 -24.49
N LEU A 101 -26.44 -0.79 -24.44
CA LEU A 101 -26.30 0.41 -23.62
C LEU A 101 -26.58 1.68 -24.44
N PRO A 102 -27.13 2.75 -23.86
CA PRO A 102 -27.28 4.04 -24.54
C PRO A 102 -25.96 4.62 -25.06
N ARG A 103 -24.87 4.36 -24.34
CA ARG A 103 -23.49 4.68 -24.71
C ARG A 103 -22.60 3.53 -24.29
N ASP A 104 -21.82 2.97 -25.22
CA ASP A 104 -20.93 1.85 -24.94
C ASP A 104 -19.56 2.32 -24.47
N ASP A 105 -19.52 2.82 -23.24
CA ASP A 105 -18.28 3.28 -22.62
C ASP A 105 -17.25 2.15 -22.50
N TYR A 106 -17.69 0.90 -22.30
CA TYR A 106 -16.81 -0.27 -22.20
C TYR A 106 -15.92 -0.46 -23.43
N TYR A 107 -16.50 -0.48 -24.63
CA TYR A 107 -15.73 -0.61 -25.88
C TYR A 107 -14.79 0.58 -26.08
N SER A 108 -15.30 1.81 -25.90
CA SER A 108 -14.51 3.02 -26.15
C SER A 108 -13.27 3.11 -25.24
N ILE A 109 -13.44 2.81 -23.95
CA ILE A 109 -12.37 2.78 -22.95
C ILE A 109 -11.39 1.65 -23.27
N ALA A 110 -11.89 0.43 -23.52
CA ALA A 110 -11.04 -0.70 -23.87
C ALA A 110 -10.19 -0.42 -25.12
N ALA A 111 -10.80 0.11 -26.18
CA ALA A 111 -10.10 0.41 -27.42
C ALA A 111 -8.99 1.47 -27.23
N ALA A 112 -9.24 2.50 -26.42
CA ALA A 112 -8.22 3.49 -26.07
C ALA A 112 -7.06 2.87 -25.26
N LEU A 113 -7.39 2.07 -24.23
CA LEU A 113 -6.39 1.39 -23.39
C LEU A 113 -5.50 0.43 -24.19
N LEU A 114 -6.07 -0.32 -25.14
CA LEU A 114 -5.30 -1.22 -26.00
C LEU A 114 -4.33 -0.47 -26.92
N ARG A 115 -4.75 0.68 -27.48
CA ARG A 115 -3.86 1.57 -28.26
C ARG A 115 -2.83 2.29 -27.40
N GLY A 116 -3.10 2.45 -26.10
CA GLY A 116 -2.24 3.17 -25.16
C GLY A 116 -2.56 4.66 -25.10
N ASP A 117 -3.76 5.02 -25.53
CA ASP A 117 -4.31 6.37 -25.45
C ASP A 117 -4.94 6.58 -24.06
N ASP A 118 -5.05 7.84 -23.63
CA ASP A 118 -5.86 8.19 -22.46
C ASP A 118 -7.36 8.10 -22.84
N PRO A 119 -8.16 7.24 -22.19
CA PRO A 119 -9.59 7.16 -22.47
C PRO A 119 -10.37 8.42 -22.04
N GLY A 120 -9.78 9.35 -21.27
CA GLY A 120 -10.44 10.57 -20.82
C GLY A 120 -11.63 10.29 -19.90
N TYR A 121 -11.51 9.25 -19.05
CA TYR A 121 -12.58 8.74 -18.21
C TYR A 121 -12.43 9.20 -16.75
N PRO A 122 -13.19 10.23 -16.31
CA PRO A 122 -12.96 10.88 -15.01
C PRO A 122 -13.69 10.21 -13.85
N ALA A 123 -14.53 9.21 -14.12
CA ALA A 123 -15.31 8.56 -13.08
C ALA A 123 -14.36 7.81 -12.14
N PHE A 124 -13.68 6.78 -12.60
CA PHE A 124 -12.87 5.93 -11.73
C PHE A 124 -11.39 5.87 -12.13
N ASP A 125 -10.52 5.61 -11.16
CA ASP A 125 -9.11 5.32 -11.40
C ASP A 125 -8.96 3.91 -11.98
N ILE A 126 -8.81 3.87 -13.30
CA ILE A 126 -8.65 2.63 -14.07
C ILE A 126 -7.17 2.33 -14.37
N SER A 127 -6.24 3.03 -13.72
CA SER A 127 -4.80 2.79 -13.90
C SER A 127 -4.42 1.36 -13.48
N PRO A 128 -3.52 0.70 -14.21
CA PRO A 128 -3.11 -0.66 -13.89
C PRO A 128 -2.35 -0.68 -12.55
N PRO A 129 -2.74 -1.53 -11.58
CA PRO A 129 -2.02 -1.62 -10.31
C PRO A 129 -0.60 -2.17 -10.50
N THR A 130 0.26 -1.87 -9.54
CA THR A 130 1.66 -2.31 -9.50
C THR A 130 1.95 -3.01 -8.17
N ASP A 131 3.10 -3.66 -8.04
CA ASP A 131 3.52 -4.25 -6.76
C ASP A 131 3.72 -3.20 -5.66
N ASP A 132 3.97 -1.94 -6.03
CA ASP A 132 4.05 -0.81 -5.10
C ASP A 132 2.68 -0.28 -4.66
N ARG A 133 1.67 -0.35 -5.55
CA ARG A 133 0.28 0.04 -5.27
C ARG A 133 -0.67 -1.11 -5.68
N PRO A 134 -0.69 -2.25 -4.96
CA PRO A 134 -1.38 -3.47 -5.38
C PRO A 134 -2.89 -3.47 -5.03
N PHE A 135 -3.54 -2.31 -5.11
CA PHE A 135 -4.92 -2.13 -4.68
C PHE A 135 -5.89 -2.17 -5.87
N PHE A 136 -6.07 -3.35 -6.47
CA PHE A 136 -6.93 -3.52 -7.65
C PHE A 136 -8.38 -3.03 -7.41
N GLY A 137 -8.91 -3.23 -6.20
CA GLY A 137 -10.25 -2.78 -5.82
C GLY A 137 -10.35 -1.29 -5.47
N ASP A 138 -9.24 -0.56 -5.42
CA ASP A 138 -9.20 0.89 -5.15
C ASP A 138 -9.19 1.68 -6.45
N TYR A 139 -10.37 1.93 -6.99
CA TYR A 139 -10.57 2.74 -8.20
C TYR A 139 -11.26 4.08 -7.88
N PHE A 140 -11.21 4.50 -6.61
CA PHE A 140 -11.81 5.76 -6.16
C PHE A 140 -11.04 6.97 -6.69
N THR A 141 -11.78 8.03 -7.05
CA THR A 141 -11.22 9.34 -7.38
C THR A 141 -11.78 10.41 -6.45
N TRP A 142 -10.93 11.31 -5.95
CA TRP A 142 -11.35 12.37 -5.05
C TRP A 142 -12.38 13.34 -5.68
N SER A 143 -12.43 13.44 -7.01
CA SER A 143 -13.45 14.20 -7.75
C SER A 143 -14.87 13.67 -7.51
N GLN A 144 -15.05 12.37 -7.25
CA GLN A 144 -16.36 11.76 -6.98
C GLN A 144 -16.88 12.01 -5.56
N THR A 145 -16.05 12.54 -4.65
CA THR A 145 -16.39 12.67 -3.22
C THR A 145 -17.72 13.38 -2.99
N ARG A 146 -17.97 14.49 -3.69
CA ARG A 146 -19.21 15.25 -3.56
C ARG A 146 -20.42 14.43 -4.01
N ALA A 147 -20.35 13.85 -5.20
CA ALA A 147 -21.43 13.02 -5.74
C ALA A 147 -21.72 11.80 -4.85
N LEU A 148 -20.69 11.22 -4.24
CA LEU A 148 -20.83 10.10 -3.32
C LEU A 148 -21.51 10.52 -2.01
N LEU A 149 -21.10 11.64 -1.42
CA LEU A 149 -21.72 12.22 -0.22
C LEU A 149 -23.20 12.59 -0.47
N ASP A 150 -23.51 13.19 -1.62
CA ASP A 150 -24.88 13.55 -2.01
C ASP A 150 -25.78 12.32 -2.18
N SER A 151 -25.19 11.16 -2.53
CA SER A 151 -25.91 9.89 -2.67
C SER A 151 -25.97 9.05 -1.37
N MET A 152 -25.26 9.47 -0.31
CA MET A 152 -25.15 8.73 0.94
C MET A 152 -26.52 8.67 1.64
N GLY A 153 -26.97 7.45 1.96
CA GLY A 153 -28.31 7.22 2.54
C GLY A 153 -29.45 7.16 1.51
N HIS A 154 -29.18 7.45 0.23
CA HIS A 154 -30.17 7.41 -0.84
C HIS A 154 -29.93 6.28 -1.85
N ALA A 155 -28.67 5.84 -2.02
CA ALA A 155 -28.32 4.75 -2.93
C ALA A 155 -27.33 3.78 -2.27
N TRP A 156 -27.66 2.48 -2.30
CA TRP A 156 -26.72 1.43 -1.91
C TRP A 156 -25.78 1.14 -3.08
N ARG A 157 -24.54 1.63 -3.01
CA ARG A 157 -23.50 1.45 -4.05
C ARG A 157 -22.31 0.69 -3.47
N PRO A 158 -22.42 -0.64 -3.28
CA PRO A 158 -21.36 -1.44 -2.65
C PRO A 158 -20.03 -1.38 -3.43
N PHE A 159 -20.07 -1.11 -4.73
CA PHE A 159 -18.91 -1.00 -5.63
C PHE A 159 -18.57 0.45 -6.02
N GLY A 160 -18.97 1.44 -5.21
CA GLY A 160 -18.77 2.86 -5.51
C GLY A 160 -17.42 3.45 -5.08
N GLY A 161 -16.43 2.63 -4.70
CA GLY A 161 -15.12 3.11 -4.20
C GLY A 161 -15.16 3.82 -2.84
N ALA A 162 -16.29 3.82 -2.12
CA ALA A 162 -16.50 4.58 -0.89
C ALA A 162 -15.63 4.15 0.31
N GLY A 163 -14.89 3.04 0.21
CA GLY A 163 -14.10 2.49 1.31
C GLY A 163 -13.08 3.48 1.90
N ILE A 164 -12.51 4.37 1.06
CA ILE A 164 -11.57 5.39 1.53
C ILE A 164 -12.24 6.42 2.46
N LEU A 165 -13.52 6.72 2.29
CA LEU A 165 -14.24 7.65 3.19
C LEU A 165 -14.43 7.05 4.58
N VAL A 166 -14.57 5.73 4.69
CA VAL A 166 -14.60 5.04 5.99
C VAL A 166 -13.25 5.20 6.68
N LEU A 167 -12.14 5.07 5.95
CA LEU A 167 -10.80 5.32 6.50
C LEU A 167 -10.60 6.78 6.92
N VAL A 168 -11.12 7.75 6.15
CA VAL A 168 -11.10 9.17 6.54
C VAL A 168 -11.93 9.40 7.81
N ALA A 169 -13.12 8.83 7.90
CA ALA A 169 -13.95 8.92 9.11
C ALA A 169 -13.23 8.29 10.32
N MET A 170 -12.59 7.13 10.12
CA MET A 170 -11.78 6.47 11.14
C MET A 170 -10.57 7.32 11.55
N LEU A 171 -9.94 8.02 10.61
CA LEU A 171 -8.85 8.96 10.91
C LEU A 171 -9.35 10.14 11.75
N VAL A 172 -10.47 10.75 11.38
CA VAL A 172 -11.08 11.83 12.17
C VAL A 172 -11.40 11.35 13.58
N LEU A 173 -12.04 10.19 13.70
CA LEU A 173 -12.35 9.59 15.01
C LEU A 173 -11.07 9.31 15.81
N ALA A 174 -10.03 8.74 15.19
CA ALA A 174 -8.76 8.46 15.84
C ALA A 174 -8.07 9.74 16.31
N VAL A 175 -8.07 10.80 15.50
CA VAL A 175 -7.49 12.12 15.86
C VAL A 175 -8.28 12.78 16.99
N VAL A 176 -9.62 12.73 16.94
CA VAL A 176 -10.46 13.28 18.02
C VAL A 176 -10.25 12.48 19.31
N ALA A 177 -10.26 11.16 19.25
CA ALA A 177 -10.01 10.30 20.41
C ALA A 177 -8.60 10.54 20.97
N ALA A 178 -7.58 10.62 20.11
CA ALA A 178 -6.21 10.97 20.47
C ALA A 178 -6.13 12.34 21.18
N ALA A 179 -6.76 13.36 20.60
CA ALA A 179 -6.79 14.70 21.17
C ALA A 179 -7.49 14.70 22.53
N VAL A 180 -8.62 14.02 22.67
CA VAL A 180 -9.34 13.90 23.95
C VAL A 180 -8.48 13.15 24.97
N LEU A 181 -7.96 11.97 24.64
CA LEU A 181 -7.19 11.14 25.57
C LEU A 181 -5.85 11.77 25.98
N VAL A 182 -5.24 12.61 25.13
CA VAL A 182 -3.98 13.31 25.47
C VAL A 182 -4.25 14.65 26.16
N LEU A 183 -5.19 15.47 25.64
CA LEU A 183 -5.47 16.81 26.16
C LEU A 183 -6.30 16.78 27.45
N LEU A 184 -7.18 15.79 27.65
CA LEU A 184 -8.04 15.71 28.85
C LEU A 184 -7.23 15.47 30.13
N PRO A 185 -6.30 14.51 30.22
CA PRO A 185 -5.40 14.41 31.38
C PRO A 185 -4.52 15.65 31.54
N LEU A 186 -4.17 16.31 30.43
CA LEU A 186 -3.40 17.56 30.43
C LEU A 186 -4.20 18.74 30.99
N ALA A 187 -5.50 18.81 30.73
CA ALA A 187 -6.40 19.82 31.28
C ALA A 187 -6.73 19.55 32.76
N VAL A 188 -6.92 18.27 33.13
CA VAL A 188 -7.28 17.86 34.49
C VAL A 188 -6.09 17.85 35.44
N ALA A 189 -4.90 17.40 34.99
CA ALA A 189 -3.69 17.32 35.82
C ALA A 189 -2.73 18.52 35.64
N GLY A 190 -2.88 19.32 34.57
CA GLY A 190 -1.79 20.14 34.02
C GLY A 190 -1.83 21.65 34.23
N LEU A 191 -2.12 22.11 35.46
CA LEU A 191 -1.55 23.38 35.99
C LEU A 191 -0.51 23.15 37.10
N ARG A 192 -0.50 21.99 37.77
CA ARG A 192 0.36 21.73 38.94
C ARG A 192 1.69 21.03 38.62
N ALA A 193 1.73 20.14 37.62
CA ALA A 193 2.95 19.42 37.23
C ALA A 193 3.89 20.19 36.28
N ARG A 194 3.52 21.42 35.85
CA ARG A 194 4.26 22.21 34.85
C ARG A 194 5.42 23.05 35.40
N ARG A 195 5.60 23.13 36.72
CA ARG A 195 6.62 23.96 37.35
C ARG A 195 7.95 23.19 37.44
N GLY A 196 8.87 23.45 36.51
CA GLY A 196 10.28 23.01 36.64
C GLY A 196 10.93 22.52 35.35
N VAL A 197 10.16 21.99 34.39
CA VAL A 197 10.71 21.43 33.14
C VAL A 197 11.00 22.54 32.13
N ALA A 198 12.16 22.53 31.49
CA ALA A 198 12.47 23.48 30.41
C ALA A 198 11.54 23.29 29.19
N SER A 199 11.15 24.37 28.51
CA SER A 199 10.31 24.27 27.30
C SER A 199 10.94 23.43 26.19
N GLY A 200 12.27 23.53 26.03
CA GLY A 200 13.01 22.80 25.02
C GLY A 200 12.95 21.27 25.17
N ILE A 201 12.97 20.74 26.40
CA ILE A 201 12.87 19.29 26.59
C ILE A 201 11.46 18.77 26.34
N ARG A 202 10.42 19.56 26.66
CA ARG A 202 9.03 19.19 26.34
C ARG A 202 8.80 19.05 24.83
N VAL A 203 9.24 20.05 24.07
CA VAL A 203 9.13 20.04 22.60
C VAL A 203 9.93 18.87 22.04
N TRP A 204 11.14 18.63 22.55
CA TRP A 204 11.96 17.49 22.18
C TRP A 204 11.26 16.15 22.44
N THR A 205 10.64 15.96 23.61
CA THR A 205 9.91 14.72 23.94
C THR A 205 8.77 14.47 22.95
N VAL A 206 7.93 15.49 22.72
CA VAL A 206 6.79 15.37 21.79
C VAL A 206 7.28 15.10 20.37
N ALA A 207 8.28 15.84 19.89
CA ALA A 207 8.82 15.69 18.55
C ALA A 207 9.49 14.31 18.36
N TYR A 208 10.39 13.92 19.26
CA TYR A 208 11.16 12.68 19.13
C TYR A 208 10.24 11.44 19.19
N PHE A 209 9.43 11.32 20.25
CA PHE A 209 8.56 10.15 20.42
C PHE A 209 7.37 10.15 19.46
N GLY A 210 6.90 11.31 19.01
CA GLY A 210 5.94 11.40 17.91
C GLY A 210 6.53 10.91 16.59
N LEU A 211 7.75 11.35 16.24
CA LEU A 211 8.44 10.87 15.04
C LEU A 211 8.73 9.37 15.09
N LEU A 212 9.03 8.81 16.27
CA LEU A 212 9.17 7.36 16.42
C LEU A 212 7.85 6.62 16.18
N GLY A 213 6.73 7.13 16.71
CA GLY A 213 5.41 6.56 16.48
C GLY A 213 5.01 6.57 14.99
N PHE A 214 5.30 7.67 14.29
CA PHE A 214 5.11 7.77 12.84
C PHE A 214 6.05 6.81 12.08
N GLY A 215 7.35 6.91 12.35
CA GLY A 215 8.39 6.15 11.66
C GLY A 215 8.19 4.64 11.78
N PHE A 216 7.83 4.16 12.97
CA PHE A 216 7.66 2.73 13.20
C PHE A 216 6.53 2.15 12.36
N LEU A 217 5.34 2.76 12.39
CA LEU A 217 4.18 2.24 11.65
C LEU A 217 4.23 2.53 10.14
N PHE A 218 4.85 3.63 9.71
CA PHE A 218 5.13 3.85 8.29
C PHE A 218 6.11 2.82 7.71
N VAL A 219 6.95 2.21 8.55
CA VAL A 219 7.80 1.10 8.11
C VAL A 219 7.06 -0.23 8.22
N GLU A 220 6.44 -0.52 9.36
CA GLU A 220 5.80 -1.80 9.64
C GLU A 220 4.62 -2.12 8.70
N ILE A 221 3.71 -1.18 8.47
CA ILE A 221 2.47 -1.46 7.72
C ILE A 221 2.74 -1.83 6.26
N PRO A 222 3.57 -1.07 5.49
CA PRO A 222 3.92 -1.47 4.14
C PRO A 222 4.67 -2.81 4.07
N LEU A 223 5.46 -3.15 5.10
CA LEU A 223 6.13 -4.45 5.19
C LEU A 223 5.12 -5.58 5.33
N VAL A 224 4.15 -5.45 6.25
CA VAL A 224 3.06 -6.43 6.39
C VAL A 224 2.38 -6.67 5.04
N GLN A 225 2.00 -5.59 4.34
CA GLN A 225 1.31 -5.69 3.05
C GLN A 225 2.17 -6.30 1.95
N SER A 226 3.45 -5.90 1.85
CA SER A 226 4.38 -6.45 0.86
C SER A 226 4.64 -7.94 1.09
N TYR A 227 4.69 -8.37 2.35
CA TYR A 227 4.93 -9.76 2.73
C TYR A 227 3.76 -10.71 2.41
N ILE A 228 2.57 -10.18 2.14
CA ILE A 228 1.44 -10.99 1.63
C ILE A 228 1.85 -11.67 0.32
N LEU A 229 2.57 -10.98 -0.57
CA LEU A 229 3.05 -11.56 -1.82
C LEU A 229 4.13 -12.64 -1.59
N PHE A 230 4.99 -12.45 -0.59
CA PHE A 230 6.04 -13.40 -0.23
C PHE A 230 5.48 -14.70 0.35
N VAL A 231 4.55 -14.58 1.30
CA VAL A 231 4.04 -15.71 2.08
C VAL A 231 2.81 -16.35 1.41
N GLY A 232 2.04 -15.56 0.67
CA GLY A 232 0.80 -15.98 -0.02
C GLY A 232 -0.46 -15.87 0.83
N GLU A 233 -0.35 -15.64 2.13
CA GLU A 233 -1.48 -15.56 3.06
C GLU A 233 -1.39 -14.32 3.97
N PRO A 234 -2.43 -13.48 4.04
CA PRO A 234 -2.40 -12.24 4.83
C PRO A 234 -2.18 -12.44 6.34
N THR A 235 -2.78 -13.49 6.92
CA THR A 235 -2.69 -13.82 8.35
C THR A 235 -1.26 -14.22 8.73
N VAL A 236 -0.63 -15.06 7.91
CA VAL A 236 0.74 -15.53 8.12
C VAL A 236 1.73 -14.39 7.87
N ALA A 237 1.52 -13.55 6.85
CA ALA A 237 2.36 -12.38 6.60
C ALA A 237 2.36 -11.42 7.81
N LEU A 238 1.18 -11.13 8.37
CA LEU A 238 1.07 -10.33 9.60
C LEU A 238 1.83 -10.98 10.76
N ALA A 239 1.64 -12.26 11.01
CA ALA A 239 2.30 -12.97 12.10
C ALA A 239 3.84 -12.96 11.95
N VAL A 240 4.34 -13.25 10.74
CA VAL A 240 5.78 -13.28 10.43
C VAL A 240 6.41 -11.90 10.60
N VAL A 241 5.77 -10.86 10.05
CA VAL A 241 6.32 -9.49 10.10
C VAL A 241 6.31 -8.96 11.53
N LEU A 242 5.18 -9.09 12.24
CA LEU A 242 5.09 -8.65 13.64
C LEU A 242 6.08 -9.41 14.52
N PHE A 243 6.12 -10.73 14.44
CA PHE A 243 7.06 -11.54 15.22
C PHE A 243 8.51 -11.16 14.92
N GLY A 244 8.88 -11.09 13.64
CA GLY A 244 10.24 -10.76 13.21
C GLY A 244 10.66 -9.37 13.64
N LEU A 245 9.82 -8.35 13.40
CA LEU A 245 10.13 -6.97 13.78
C LEU A 245 10.16 -6.78 15.29
N LEU A 246 9.21 -7.35 16.05
CA LEU A 246 9.18 -7.20 17.50
C LEU A 246 10.33 -7.95 18.18
N LEU A 247 10.65 -9.17 17.73
CA LEU A 247 11.79 -9.93 18.24
C LEU A 247 13.11 -9.19 17.96
N ALA A 248 13.31 -8.75 16.72
CA ALA A 248 14.49 -7.98 16.34
C ALA A 248 14.56 -6.63 17.07
N SER A 249 13.43 -5.94 17.25
CA SER A 249 13.36 -4.69 18.01
C SER A 249 13.68 -4.91 19.50
N GLY A 250 13.22 -6.02 20.08
CA GLY A 250 13.59 -6.42 21.44
C GLY A 250 15.10 -6.64 21.58
N ALA A 251 15.71 -7.37 20.65
CA ALA A 251 17.17 -7.55 20.61
C ALA A 251 17.91 -6.21 20.39
N GLY A 252 17.38 -5.34 19.53
CA GLY A 252 17.91 -4.00 19.28
C GLY A 252 17.88 -3.11 20.51
N SER A 253 16.82 -3.22 21.32
CA SER A 253 16.70 -2.53 22.60
C SER A 253 17.77 -2.95 23.60
N LEU A 254 18.05 -4.25 23.70
CA LEU A 254 19.13 -4.79 24.55
C LEU A 254 20.53 -4.34 24.09
N LEU A 255 20.74 -4.27 22.77
CA LEU A 255 21.99 -3.82 22.16
C LEU A 255 22.14 -2.30 22.13
N SER A 256 21.05 -1.56 22.40
CA SER A 256 20.99 -0.11 22.28
C SER A 256 22.10 0.63 23.04
N PRO A 257 22.55 0.22 24.25
CA PRO A 257 23.63 0.92 24.96
C PRO A 257 25.00 0.80 24.29
N ARG A 258 25.19 -0.21 23.43
CA ARG A 258 26.45 -0.50 22.73
C ARG A 258 26.55 0.18 21.36
N LEU A 259 25.43 0.60 20.78
CA LEU A 259 25.38 1.19 19.43
C LEU A 259 25.32 2.72 19.49
N HIS A 260 26.11 3.39 18.66
CA HIS A 260 26.05 4.86 18.52
C HIS A 260 24.66 5.30 18.08
N TRP A 261 24.05 6.24 18.81
CA TRP A 261 22.65 6.59 18.60
C TRP A 261 22.42 7.21 17.22
N ARG A 262 23.25 8.19 16.84
CA ARG A 262 23.16 8.86 15.53
C ARG A 262 23.55 7.91 14.40
N GLY A 263 24.56 7.07 14.60
CA GLY A 263 24.98 6.06 13.62
C GLY A 263 23.87 5.05 13.33
N ALA A 264 23.23 4.51 14.36
CA ALA A 264 22.09 3.60 14.22
C ALA A 264 20.93 4.26 13.47
N ALA A 265 20.60 5.52 13.79
CA ALA A 265 19.56 6.28 13.10
C ALA A 265 19.90 6.51 11.62
N THR A 266 21.13 6.87 11.28
CA THR A 266 21.56 7.07 9.89
C THR A 266 21.49 5.78 9.07
N VAL A 267 21.96 4.66 9.63
CA VAL A 267 21.88 3.35 8.96
C VAL A 267 20.41 2.93 8.80
N LEU A 268 19.57 3.18 9.81
CA LEU A 268 18.13 2.91 9.74
C LEU A 268 17.47 3.68 8.60
N VAL A 269 17.78 4.97 8.44
CA VAL A 269 17.26 5.79 7.34
C VAL A 269 17.66 5.20 5.99
N GLY A 270 18.94 4.86 5.82
CA GLY A 270 19.44 4.25 4.59
C GLY A 270 18.75 2.92 4.27
N LEU A 271 18.56 2.07 5.28
CA LEU A 271 17.94 0.76 5.14
C LEU A 271 16.42 0.87 4.87
N ALA A 272 15.71 1.71 5.63
CA ALA A 272 14.29 1.98 5.40
C ALA A 272 14.05 2.57 4.01
N ALA A 273 14.93 3.48 3.57
CA ALA A 273 14.91 4.01 2.21
C ALA A 273 15.17 2.91 1.18
N ALA A 274 16.15 2.02 1.39
CA ALA A 274 16.48 0.95 0.45
C ALA A 274 15.42 -0.18 0.38
N THR A 275 14.56 -0.30 1.39
CA THR A 275 13.62 -1.42 1.58
C THR A 275 12.72 -1.70 0.36
N PRO A 276 12.09 -0.73 -0.32
CA PRO A 276 11.24 -1.00 -1.49
C PRO A 276 11.99 -1.75 -2.61
N TRP A 277 13.25 -1.39 -2.85
CA TRP A 277 14.07 -2.03 -3.88
C TRP A 277 14.55 -3.41 -3.45
N ILE A 278 14.92 -3.57 -2.18
CA ILE A 278 15.29 -4.86 -1.60
C ILE A 278 14.12 -5.85 -1.73
N LEU A 279 12.90 -5.43 -1.38
CA LEU A 279 11.71 -6.27 -1.50
C LEU A 279 11.33 -6.57 -2.94
N GLY A 280 11.40 -5.58 -3.84
CA GLY A 280 11.14 -5.80 -5.26
C GLY A 280 12.09 -6.84 -5.88
N GLY A 281 13.40 -6.73 -5.60
CA GLY A 281 14.39 -7.70 -6.06
C GLY A 281 14.28 -9.07 -5.40
N ALA A 282 13.95 -9.12 -4.10
CA ALA A 282 13.76 -10.39 -3.39
C ALA A 282 12.53 -11.15 -3.91
N THR A 283 11.42 -10.45 -4.17
CA THR A 283 10.17 -11.05 -4.65
C THR A 283 10.39 -11.84 -5.94
N THR A 284 11.08 -11.26 -6.92
CA THR A 284 11.34 -11.92 -8.21
C THR A 284 12.25 -13.13 -8.06
N ALA A 285 13.23 -13.08 -7.16
CA ALA A 285 14.18 -14.16 -6.93
C ALA A 285 13.58 -15.34 -6.15
N ILE A 286 12.70 -15.09 -5.17
CA ILE A 286 12.28 -16.11 -4.21
C ILE A 286 10.87 -16.66 -4.42
N LEU A 287 10.07 -16.11 -5.35
CA LEU A 287 8.69 -16.56 -5.56
C LEU A 287 8.58 -18.05 -5.93
N GLY A 288 9.62 -18.62 -6.54
CA GLY A 288 9.68 -20.04 -6.90
C GLY A 288 10.11 -20.98 -5.76
N MET A 289 10.48 -20.45 -4.59
CA MET A 289 10.94 -21.26 -3.45
C MET A 289 9.76 -21.85 -2.65
N THR A 290 10.06 -22.86 -1.83
CA THR A 290 9.09 -23.41 -0.87
C THR A 290 8.60 -22.33 0.10
N ALA A 291 7.38 -22.50 0.64
CA ALA A 291 6.81 -21.53 1.58
C ALA A 291 7.73 -21.28 2.80
N ALA A 292 8.32 -22.34 3.36
CA ALA A 292 9.24 -22.23 4.49
C ALA A 292 10.48 -21.40 4.16
N ALA A 293 11.07 -21.59 2.98
CA ALA A 293 12.23 -20.81 2.54
C ALA A 293 11.88 -19.33 2.34
N ARG A 294 10.71 -19.03 1.73
CA ARG A 294 10.23 -17.65 1.57
C ARG A 294 10.03 -16.95 2.91
N ILE A 295 9.44 -17.65 3.89
CA ILE A 295 9.26 -17.13 5.25
C ILE A 295 10.62 -16.87 5.91
N ALA A 296 11.56 -17.81 5.84
CA ALA A 296 12.88 -17.68 6.46
C ALA A 296 13.65 -16.48 5.88
N VAL A 297 13.70 -16.35 4.55
CA VAL A 297 14.32 -15.20 3.87
C VAL A 297 13.64 -13.89 4.26
N GLY A 298 12.29 -13.89 4.32
CA GLY A 298 11.53 -12.76 4.78
C GLY A 298 11.93 -12.30 6.19
N VAL A 299 11.95 -13.22 7.16
CA VAL A 299 12.39 -12.89 8.53
C VAL A 299 13.80 -12.30 8.55
N ILE A 300 14.74 -12.88 7.78
CA ILE A 300 16.12 -12.38 7.70
C ILE A 300 16.17 -10.94 7.20
N VAL A 301 15.36 -10.58 6.20
CA VAL A 301 15.30 -9.21 5.66
C VAL A 301 14.76 -8.21 6.69
N LEU A 302 13.86 -8.63 7.58
CA LEU A 302 13.31 -7.77 8.64
C LEU A 302 14.29 -7.51 9.79
N VAL A 303 15.20 -8.45 10.08
CA VAL A 303 16.07 -8.39 11.26
C VAL A 303 16.89 -7.09 11.35
N PRO A 304 17.62 -6.65 10.32
CA PRO A 304 18.45 -5.43 10.42
C PRO A 304 17.59 -4.18 10.68
N LEU A 305 16.40 -4.13 10.08
CA LEU A 305 15.49 -3.01 10.23
C LEU A 305 14.89 -2.97 11.64
N GLY A 306 14.35 -4.10 12.11
CA GLY A 306 13.81 -4.24 13.46
C GLY A 306 14.87 -3.96 14.54
N LEU A 307 16.08 -4.49 14.39
CA LEU A 307 17.19 -4.21 15.31
C LEU A 307 17.44 -2.70 15.46
N LEU A 308 17.57 -1.97 14.35
CA LEU A 308 17.85 -0.54 14.39
C LEU A 308 16.66 0.29 14.87
N MET A 309 15.43 -0.10 14.52
CA MET A 309 14.20 0.52 15.06
C MET A 309 14.13 0.36 16.58
N GLY A 310 14.48 -0.82 17.09
CA GLY A 310 14.53 -1.15 18.52
C GLY A 310 15.56 -0.37 19.34
N VAL A 311 16.61 0.17 18.70
CA VAL A 311 17.62 1.02 19.38
C VAL A 311 17.07 2.39 19.75
N MET A 312 16.16 2.92 18.95
CA MET A 312 15.75 4.33 19.01
C MET A 312 14.97 4.67 20.28
N PHE A 313 13.96 3.85 20.61
CA PHE A 313 13.07 4.13 21.74
C PHE A 313 13.80 4.10 23.10
N PRO A 314 14.59 3.07 23.46
CA PRO A 314 15.30 3.03 24.74
C PRO A 314 16.35 4.13 24.89
N ARG A 315 17.02 4.52 23.79
CA ARG A 315 17.96 5.66 23.80
C ARG A 315 17.27 6.97 24.17
N GLY A 316 16.06 7.19 23.64
CA GLY A 316 15.22 8.33 24.00
C GLY A 316 14.83 8.32 25.49
N ILE A 317 14.41 7.16 26.01
CA ILE A 317 14.04 7.00 27.43
C ILE A 317 15.24 7.23 28.34
N ALA A 318 16.38 6.61 28.06
CA ALA A 318 17.61 6.78 28.83
C ALA A 318 18.13 8.24 28.82
N HIS A 319 17.76 9.03 27.81
CA HIS A 319 18.01 10.47 27.80
C HIS A 319 17.05 11.23 28.74
N LEU A 320 15.75 10.91 28.70
CA LEU A 320 14.76 11.50 29.60
C LEU A 320 15.02 11.18 31.07
N GLU A 321 15.40 9.95 31.41
CA GLU A 321 15.79 9.55 32.76
C GLU A 321 16.91 10.43 33.36
N ARG A 322 17.77 10.99 32.51
CA ARG A 322 18.88 11.85 32.94
C ARG A 322 18.49 13.32 33.08
N VAL A 323 17.55 13.80 32.27
CA VAL A 323 17.30 15.25 32.12
C VAL A 323 15.91 15.72 32.56
N ALA A 324 14.91 14.82 32.52
CA ALA A 324 13.52 15.11 32.84
C ALA A 324 12.73 13.79 33.03
N PRO A 325 12.94 13.03 34.12
CA PRO A 325 12.24 11.76 34.38
C PRO A 325 10.71 11.90 34.36
N GLU A 326 10.19 13.06 34.79
CA GLU A 326 8.78 13.41 34.77
C GLU A 326 8.14 13.43 33.38
N MET A 327 8.95 13.47 32.30
CA MET A 327 8.48 13.44 30.92
C MET A 327 8.38 12.02 30.35
N ILE A 328 8.79 10.97 31.07
CA ILE A 328 8.71 9.58 30.59
C ILE A 328 7.26 9.12 30.34
N PRO A 329 6.27 9.38 31.23
CA PRO A 329 4.88 9.05 30.94
C PRO A 329 4.34 9.76 29.69
N TRP A 330 4.80 11.00 29.46
CA TRP A 330 4.44 11.77 28.26
C TRP A 330 5.03 11.18 26.99
N ALA A 331 6.27 10.67 27.03
CA ALA A 331 6.88 9.99 25.90
C ALA A 331 6.04 8.77 25.45
N TRP A 332 5.61 7.95 26.40
CA TRP A 332 4.71 6.81 26.14
C TRP A 332 3.35 7.25 25.60
N ALA A 333 2.73 8.26 26.21
CA ALA A 333 1.43 8.76 25.79
C ALA A 333 1.46 9.32 24.36
N VAL A 334 2.47 10.14 24.03
CA VAL A 334 2.64 10.70 22.69
C VAL A 334 2.89 9.59 21.67
N ASN A 335 3.85 8.69 21.93
CA ASN A 335 4.17 7.60 21.00
C ASN A 335 2.93 6.73 20.74
N GLY A 336 2.26 6.25 21.79
CA GLY A 336 1.08 5.39 21.64
C GLY A 336 -0.06 6.07 20.88
N THR A 337 -0.32 7.34 21.18
CA THR A 337 -1.37 8.12 20.51
C THR A 337 -1.05 8.34 19.04
N VAL A 338 0.19 8.75 18.74
CA VAL A 338 0.64 8.99 17.38
C VAL A 338 0.61 7.69 16.58
N SER A 339 0.97 6.55 17.16
CA SER A 339 0.86 5.25 16.49
C SER A 339 -0.58 4.92 16.08
N VAL A 340 -1.59 5.15 16.93
CA VAL A 340 -3.00 4.90 16.53
C VAL A 340 -3.41 5.73 15.31
N VAL A 341 -3.06 7.02 15.30
CA VAL A 341 -3.34 7.90 14.14
C VAL A 341 -2.53 7.47 12.92
N THR A 342 -1.24 7.16 13.10
CA THR A 342 -0.32 6.77 12.03
C THR A 342 -0.79 5.50 11.34
N ALA A 343 -1.37 4.53 12.07
CA ALA A 343 -1.86 3.30 11.46
C ALA A 343 -2.86 3.58 10.32
N VAL A 344 -3.78 4.51 10.55
CA VAL A 344 -4.78 4.92 9.55
C VAL A 344 -4.16 5.77 8.45
N VAL A 345 -3.27 6.72 8.81
CA VAL A 345 -2.56 7.56 7.84
C VAL A 345 -1.71 6.71 6.90
N ALA A 346 -1.02 5.69 7.40
CA ALA A 346 -0.18 4.80 6.61
C ALA A 346 -0.98 4.09 5.51
N VAL A 347 -2.17 3.59 5.85
CA VAL A 347 -3.08 2.94 4.89
C VAL A 347 -3.58 3.95 3.86
N LEU A 348 -4.01 5.14 4.28
CA LEU A 348 -4.49 6.19 3.36
C LEU A 348 -3.40 6.64 2.37
N VAL A 349 -2.17 6.82 2.85
CA VAL A 349 -1.02 7.17 2.01
C VAL A 349 -0.65 6.01 1.10
N ALA A 350 -0.70 4.76 1.57
CA ALA A 350 -0.45 3.58 0.74
C ALA A 350 -1.46 3.49 -0.41
N LEU A 351 -2.76 3.66 -0.12
CA LEU A 351 -3.82 3.64 -1.14
C LEU A 351 -3.60 4.71 -2.21
N SER A 352 -3.13 5.90 -1.84
CA SER A 352 -2.97 7.02 -2.77
C SER A 352 -1.64 7.04 -3.52
N GLY A 353 -0.55 6.67 -2.84
CA GLY A 353 0.83 6.87 -3.32
C GLY A 353 1.74 5.65 -3.26
N GLY A 354 1.20 4.48 -2.88
CA GLY A 354 1.94 3.23 -2.84
C GLY A 354 2.81 3.03 -1.58
N PHE A 355 3.33 1.81 -1.42
CA PHE A 355 4.14 1.39 -0.28
C PHE A 355 5.47 2.13 -0.20
N ARG A 356 6.10 2.41 -1.35
CA ARG A 356 7.36 3.16 -1.42
C ARG A 356 7.22 4.54 -0.82
N LEU A 357 6.14 5.26 -1.09
CA LEU A 357 5.92 6.59 -0.50
C LEU A 357 5.83 6.49 1.03
N VAL A 358 5.05 5.54 1.55
CA VAL A 358 4.91 5.34 3.00
C VAL A 358 6.27 5.00 3.64
N LEU A 359 7.05 4.11 3.03
CA LEU A 359 8.41 3.78 3.48
C LEU A 359 9.35 4.99 3.44
N MET A 360 9.26 5.84 2.41
CA MET A 360 10.05 7.08 2.33
C MET A 360 9.66 8.07 3.43
N LEU A 361 8.38 8.19 3.76
CA LEU A 361 7.92 9.00 4.88
C LEU A 361 8.44 8.44 6.21
N GLY A 362 8.41 7.11 6.40
CA GLY A 362 9.00 6.46 7.56
C GLY A 362 10.51 6.74 7.69
N ALA A 363 11.26 6.60 6.60
CA ALA A 363 12.68 6.97 6.55
C ALA A 363 12.88 8.47 6.86
N GLY A 364 12.02 9.34 6.34
CA GLY A 364 12.00 10.77 6.65
C GLY A 364 11.78 11.06 8.14
N CYS A 365 10.85 10.36 8.79
CA CYS A 365 10.63 10.46 10.24
C CYS A 365 11.89 10.08 11.02
N TYR A 366 12.56 8.97 10.66
CA TYR A 366 13.82 8.58 11.30
C TYR A 366 14.97 9.55 10.99
N ALA A 367 15.00 10.17 9.80
CA ALA A 367 15.99 11.18 9.46
C ALA A 367 15.83 12.43 10.34
N LEU A 368 14.60 12.85 10.59
CA LEU A 368 14.30 13.96 11.50
C LEU A 368 14.66 13.65 12.96
N CYS A 369 14.77 12.36 13.34
CA CYS A 369 15.27 11.96 14.65
C CYS A 369 16.80 12.12 14.80
N ILE A 370 17.59 12.16 13.73
CA ILE A 370 19.07 12.29 13.77
C ILE A 370 19.55 13.58 14.46
N PRO A 371 19.01 14.78 14.16
CA PRO A 371 19.39 15.99 14.89
C PRO A 371 18.85 16.00 16.33
N LEU A 372 17.79 15.23 16.62
CA LEU A 372 17.22 15.11 17.96
C LEU A 372 17.99 14.11 18.82
N ALA A 373 18.71 13.16 18.22
CA ALA A 373 19.57 12.22 18.91
C ALA A 373 20.78 12.95 19.53
N ARG A 374 20.81 12.99 20.86
CA ARG A 374 21.87 13.68 21.61
C ARG A 374 22.99 12.71 21.96
N PRO A 375 24.27 13.13 21.83
CA PRO A 375 25.38 12.24 22.11
C PRO A 375 25.32 11.70 23.54
N GLY A 376 25.58 10.40 23.69
CA GLY A 376 25.72 9.78 25.00
C GLY A 376 27.08 10.15 25.59
N ARG A 377 27.19 10.31 26.92
CA ARG A 377 28.44 10.70 27.60
C ARG A 377 29.65 9.76 27.34
N ARG A 378 29.44 8.56 26.77
CA ARG A 378 30.52 7.64 26.32
C ARG A 378 31.10 7.96 24.94
N GLU A 379 30.53 8.91 24.19
CA GLU A 379 31.02 9.34 22.87
C GLU A 379 32.06 10.48 22.96
N PHE A 380 32.32 10.99 24.16
CA PHE A 380 33.37 11.97 24.47
C PHE A 380 34.25 11.45 25.62
N SER A 381 34.97 10.36 25.38
CA SER A 381 36.21 10.10 26.11
C SER A 381 37.33 10.13 25.08
N PRO A 382 38.02 11.27 24.90
CA PRO A 382 39.37 11.20 24.36
C PRO A 382 40.21 10.50 25.42
N GLU A 383 40.61 9.25 25.15
CA GLU A 383 41.82 8.73 25.80
C GLU A 383 43.04 9.54 25.33
#